data_AF-A0A5C9E3N1-F1
#
_entry.id   AF-A0A5C9E3N1-F1
#
_cell.length_a   1.000
_cell.length_b   1.000
_cell.length_c   1.000
_cell.angle_alpha   90.00
_cell.angle_beta   90.00
_cell.angle_gamma   90.00
#
_symmetry.space_group_name_H-M   'P 1'
#
loop_
_entity.id
_entity.type
_entity.pdbx_description
1 polymer ?
#
loop_
_entity_poly.entity_id
_entity_poly.type
_entity_poly.pdbx_seq_one_letter_code
_entity_poly.pdbx_strand_id
1 'polypeptide(L)'
;MSVNSKETNLKKRIGLPLILWGIINMTAGILFFFTVGFIQGVLLQAFFWGLIDAILGLITYLRKKEFDLKKIKKILLINTYLDVVYMIVGLILLLLFINPFLAGNGLGVVIQGLFLFFADLIHYRHLKNTSV
;
A
#
# COMPACT_ATOMS: atom_id res chain seq x y z
N MET A 1 -17.81 -0.28 25.57
CA MET A 1 -16.46 -0.20 24.94
C MET A 1 -16.23 1.26 24.55
N SER A 2 -15.32 1.98 25.21
CA SER A 2 -15.16 3.44 25.00
C SER A 2 -14.55 3.76 23.63
N VAL A 3 -14.94 4.88 23.03
CA VAL A 3 -14.46 5.34 21.71
C VAL A 3 -12.92 5.37 21.65
N ASN A 4 -12.29 5.73 22.78
CA ASN A 4 -10.85 5.81 22.97
C ASN A 4 -10.12 4.45 22.78
N SER A 5 -10.76 3.32 23.12
CA SER A 5 -10.16 1.98 22.94
C SER A 5 -10.25 1.47 21.50
N LYS A 6 -11.27 1.91 20.73
CA LYS A 6 -11.41 1.60 19.29
C LYS A 6 -10.39 2.39 18.45
N GLU A 7 -10.16 3.66 18.77
CA GLU A 7 -9.15 4.50 18.12
C GLU A 7 -7.72 3.96 18.28
N THR A 8 -7.36 3.59 19.52
CA THR A 8 -6.04 3.06 19.83
C THR A 8 -5.79 1.73 19.10
N ASN A 9 -6.85 0.91 18.93
CA ASN A 9 -6.78 -0.32 18.14
C ASN A 9 -6.60 -0.06 16.64
N LEU A 10 -7.30 0.94 16.07
CA LEU A 10 -7.18 1.27 14.65
C LEU A 10 -5.78 1.81 14.29
N LYS A 11 -5.22 2.69 15.13
CA LYS A 11 -3.84 3.19 14.93
C LYS A 11 -2.81 2.08 14.91
N LYS A 12 -2.95 1.10 15.82
CA LYS A 12 -2.03 -0.05 15.89
C LYS A 12 -2.27 -1.08 14.78
N ARG A 13 -3.52 -1.29 14.35
CA ARG A 13 -3.87 -2.28 13.31
C ARG A 13 -3.62 -1.79 11.89
N ILE A 14 -3.71 -0.50 11.64
CA ILE A 14 -3.56 0.08 10.29
C ILE A 14 -2.20 0.79 10.17
N GLY A 15 -1.87 1.69 11.10
CA GLY A 15 -0.68 2.52 10.99
C GLY A 15 0.64 1.76 11.14
N LEU A 16 0.74 0.87 12.13
CA LEU A 16 1.99 0.15 12.41
C LEU A 16 2.37 -0.85 11.29
N PRO A 17 1.45 -1.67 10.75
CA PRO A 17 1.77 -2.54 9.61
C PRO A 17 2.18 -1.77 8.36
N LEU A 18 1.52 -0.65 8.05
CA LEU A 18 1.90 0.22 6.92
C LEU A 18 3.32 0.78 7.08
N ILE A 19 3.68 1.23 8.29
CA ILE A 19 5.04 1.71 8.57
C ILE A 19 6.07 0.59 8.40
N LEU A 20 5.83 -0.59 8.98
CA LEU A 20 6.76 -1.72 8.89
C LEU A 20 6.92 -2.21 7.45
N TRP A 21 5.81 -2.38 6.74
CA TRP A 21 5.80 -2.74 5.33
C TRP A 21 6.54 -1.71 4.48
N GLY A 22 6.27 -0.43 4.73
CA GLY A 22 6.91 0.68 4.04
C GLY A 22 8.43 0.69 4.23
N ILE A 23 8.90 0.54 5.47
CA ILE A 23 10.34 0.50 5.79
C ILE A 23 11.03 -0.71 5.15
N ILE A 24 10.42 -1.90 5.20
CA ILE A 24 10.98 -3.12 4.60
C ILE A 24 11.14 -2.93 3.09
N ASN A 25 10.09 -2.46 2.41
CA ASN A 25 10.11 -2.22 0.97
C ASN A 25 11.08 -1.10 0.58
N MET A 26 11.14 -0.02 1.35
CA MET A 26 12.08 1.06 1.09
C MET A 26 13.52 0.59 1.24
N THR A 27 13.82 -0.21 2.27
CA THR A 27 15.16 -0.76 2.50
C THR A 27 15.57 -1.75 1.41
N ALA A 28 14.66 -2.67 1.03
CA ALA A 28 14.90 -3.56 -0.10
C ALA A 28 15.05 -2.78 -1.41
N GLY A 29 14.26 -1.72 -1.59
CA GLY A 29 14.26 -0.84 -2.74
C GLY A 29 15.59 -0.14 -2.96
N ILE A 30 16.35 0.22 -1.91
CA ILE A 30 17.69 0.84 -2.02
C ILE A 30 18.64 0.02 -2.89
N LEU A 31 18.45 -1.31 -2.96
CA LEU A 31 19.25 -2.18 -3.83
C LEU A 31 19.11 -1.82 -5.32
N PHE A 32 18.12 -1.01 -5.73
CA PHE A 32 17.96 -0.57 -7.12
C PHE A 32 19.21 0.14 -7.66
N PHE A 33 19.97 0.87 -6.81
CA PHE A 33 21.21 1.54 -7.20
C PHE A 33 22.31 0.58 -7.69
N PHE A 34 22.21 -0.71 -7.35
CA PHE A 34 23.18 -1.75 -7.69
C PHE A 34 22.68 -2.71 -8.77
N THR A 35 21.55 -2.41 -9.41
CA THR A 35 20.92 -3.29 -10.42
C THR A 35 20.58 -2.51 -11.68
N VAL A 36 20.36 -3.22 -12.79
CA VAL A 36 19.98 -2.62 -14.08
C VAL A 36 18.81 -3.36 -14.72
N GLY A 37 18.10 -2.68 -15.61
CA GLY A 37 17.02 -3.28 -16.40
C GLY A 37 15.82 -3.70 -15.55
N PHE A 38 15.41 -4.95 -15.66
CA PHE A 38 14.16 -5.44 -15.07
C PHE A 38 14.14 -5.36 -13.54
N ILE A 39 15.16 -5.90 -12.89
CA ILE A 39 15.24 -5.92 -11.42
C ILE A 39 15.29 -4.48 -10.86
N GLN A 40 15.98 -3.58 -11.55
CA GLN A 40 16.04 -2.16 -11.18
C GLN A 40 14.65 -1.51 -11.18
N GLY A 41 13.82 -1.80 -12.19
CA GLY A 41 12.46 -1.30 -12.25
C GLY A 41 11.57 -1.83 -11.11
N VAL A 42 11.70 -3.11 -10.76
CA VAL A 42 10.97 -3.71 -9.64
C VAL A 42 11.36 -3.07 -8.30
N LEU A 43 12.67 -2.93 -8.05
CA LEU A 43 13.19 -2.36 -6.81
C LEU A 43 12.88 -0.86 -6.68
N LEU A 44 12.84 -0.13 -7.80
CA LEU A 44 12.42 1.28 -7.79
C LEU A 44 10.96 1.42 -7.35
N GLN A 45 10.07 0.53 -7.81
CA GLN A 45 8.68 0.51 -7.35
C GLN A 45 8.58 0.13 -5.87
N ALA A 46 9.34 -0.88 -5.41
CA ALA A 46 9.40 -1.21 -3.99
C ALA A 46 9.84 -0.01 -3.14
N PHE A 47 10.83 0.76 -3.60
CA PHE A 47 11.28 1.97 -2.91
C PHE A 47 10.19 3.02 -2.78
N PHE A 48 9.57 3.42 -3.90
CA PHE A 48 8.57 4.50 -3.89
C PHE A 48 7.28 4.13 -3.17
N TRP A 49 6.75 2.93 -3.39
CA TRP A 49 5.57 2.46 -2.66
C TRP A 49 5.87 2.29 -1.18
N GLY A 50 7.06 1.76 -0.83
CA GLY A 50 7.50 1.67 0.56
C GLY A 50 7.57 3.03 1.26
N LEU A 51 8.06 4.06 0.56
CA LEU A 51 8.08 5.43 1.05
C LEU A 51 6.67 5.99 1.27
N ILE A 52 5.76 5.78 0.31
CA ILE A 52 4.35 6.22 0.40
C ILE A 52 3.66 5.55 1.60
N ASP A 53 3.82 4.24 1.77
CA ASP A 53 3.20 3.47 2.85
C ASP A 53 3.73 3.90 4.23
N ALA A 54 5.05 4.14 4.33
CA ALA A 54 5.65 4.63 5.56
C ALA A 54 5.09 6.01 5.96
N ILE A 55 4.94 6.92 4.99
CA ILE A 55 4.37 8.25 5.21
C ILE A 55 2.89 8.13 5.61
N LEU A 56 2.09 7.33 4.89
CA LEU A 56 0.66 7.13 5.19
C LEU A 56 0.46 6.51 6.57
N GLY A 57 1.25 5.50 6.92
CA GLY A 57 1.23 4.86 8.23
C GLY A 57 1.62 5.83 9.34
N LEU A 58 2.64 6.66 9.13
CA LEU A 58 3.06 7.70 10.08
C LEU A 58 1.99 8.77 10.29
N ILE A 59 1.39 9.29 9.21
CA ILE A 59 0.27 10.24 9.28
C ILE A 59 -0.89 9.64 10.08
N THR A 60 -1.21 8.37 9.82
CA THR A 60 -2.28 7.64 10.51
C THR A 60 -1.97 7.47 12.00
N TYR A 61 -0.72 7.16 12.34
CA TYR A 61 -0.26 6.99 13.71
C TYR A 61 -0.28 8.31 14.51
N LEU A 62 0.22 9.40 13.91
CA LEU A 62 0.34 10.71 14.55
C LEU A 62 -0.98 11.50 14.59
N ARG A 63 -2.01 11.08 13.85
CA ARG A 63 -3.30 11.77 13.81
C ARG A 63 -3.93 11.78 15.22
N LYS A 64 -4.17 12.98 15.74
CA LYS A 64 -4.83 13.21 17.04
C LYS A 64 -6.36 13.26 16.96
N LYS A 65 -6.91 13.51 15.77
CA LYS A 65 -8.36 13.66 15.54
C LYS A 65 -9.04 12.31 15.39
N GLU A 66 -10.25 12.20 15.95
CA GLU A 66 -11.07 11.01 15.77
C GLU A 66 -11.29 10.71 14.29
N PHE A 67 -11.10 9.45 13.93
CA PHE A 67 -11.35 9.00 12.57
C PHE A 67 -12.85 8.97 12.28
N ASP A 68 -13.29 9.83 11.36
CA ASP A 68 -14.62 9.69 10.76
C ASP A 68 -14.67 8.38 9.96
N LEU A 69 -15.38 7.38 10.52
CA LEU A 69 -15.51 6.06 9.94
C LEU A 69 -16.17 6.09 8.55
N LYS A 70 -17.08 7.02 8.27
CA LYS A 70 -17.69 7.16 6.94
C LYS A 70 -16.66 7.69 5.95
N LYS A 71 -15.84 8.65 6.37
CA LYS A 71 -14.76 9.20 5.54
C LYS A 71 -13.64 8.18 5.29
N ILE A 72 -13.23 7.41 6.29
CA ILE A 72 -12.27 6.30 6.11
C ILE A 72 -12.80 5.30 5.09
N LYS A 73 -14.04 4.82 5.26
CA LYS A 73 -14.64 3.82 4.34
C LYS A 73 -14.61 4.32 2.90
N LYS A 74 -14.91 5.60 2.68
CA LYS A 74 -14.84 6.22 1.34
C LYS A 74 -13.42 6.27 0.80
N ILE A 75 -12.43 6.64 1.63
CA ILE A 75 -11.02 6.68 1.23
C ILE A 75 -10.52 5.28 0.85
N LEU A 76 -10.78 4.27 1.69
CA LEU A 76 -10.40 2.89 1.42
C LEU A 76 -11.02 2.39 0.11
N LEU A 77 -12.30 2.66 -0.11
CA LEU A 77 -12.99 2.26 -1.35
C LEU A 77 -12.37 2.92 -2.60
N ILE A 78 -12.08 4.22 -2.53
CA ILE A 78 -11.38 4.92 -3.63
C ILE A 78 -10.00 4.32 -3.86
N ASN A 79 -9.26 4.01 -2.78
CA ASN A 79 -7.94 3.40 -2.88
C ASN A 79 -8.00 2.03 -3.56
N THR A 80 -8.97 1.18 -3.18
CA THR A 80 -9.17 -0.11 -3.82
C THR A 80 -9.45 0.01 -5.32
N TYR A 81 -10.20 1.02 -5.77
CA TYR A 81 -10.40 1.26 -7.21
C TYR A 81 -9.13 1.75 -7.90
N LEU A 82 -8.38 2.63 -7.24
CA LEU A 82 -7.10 3.12 -7.75
C LEU A 82 -6.10 1.96 -7.89
N ASP A 83 -6.04 1.04 -6.93
CA ASP A 83 -5.17 -0.13 -6.97
C ASP A 83 -5.47 -1.00 -8.20
N VAL A 84 -6.75 -1.20 -8.55
CA VAL A 84 -7.14 -1.92 -9.76
C VAL A 84 -6.64 -1.20 -11.02
N VAL A 85 -6.79 0.13 -11.09
CA VAL A 85 -6.29 0.93 -12.22
C VAL A 85 -4.76 0.84 -12.31
N TYR A 86 -4.06 0.97 -11.18
CA TYR A 86 -2.60 0.84 -11.13
C TYR A 86 -2.15 -0.55 -11.59
N MET A 87 -2.81 -1.61 -11.15
CA MET A 87 -2.51 -2.98 -11.60
C MET A 87 -2.72 -3.16 -13.11
N ILE A 88 -3.79 -2.57 -13.68
CA ILE A 88 -4.03 -2.61 -15.13
C ILE A 88 -2.90 -1.88 -15.87
N VAL A 89 -2.52 -0.69 -15.43
CA VAL A 89 -1.41 0.06 -16.02
C VAL A 89 -0.09 -0.72 -15.89
N GLY A 90 0.18 -1.30 -14.73
CA GLY A 90 1.35 -2.13 -14.50
C GLY A 90 1.38 -3.37 -15.40
N LEU A 91 0.24 -4.02 -15.60
CA LEU A 91 0.10 -5.16 -16.50
C LEU A 91 0.31 -4.76 -17.96
N ILE A 92 -0.21 -3.60 -18.39
CA ILE A 92 0.04 -3.06 -19.74
C ILE A 92 1.54 -2.81 -19.92
N LEU A 93 2.20 -2.15 -18.97
CA LEU A 93 3.64 -1.89 -19.01
C LEU A 93 4.46 -3.18 -19.05
N LEU A 94 4.03 -4.19 -18.29
CA LEU A 94 4.64 -5.52 -18.29
C LEU A 94 4.47 -6.20 -19.65
N LEU A 95 3.26 -6.22 -20.22
CA LEU A 95 2.95 -6.94 -21.46
C LEU A 95 3.51 -6.26 -22.72
N LEU A 96 3.64 -4.94 -22.72
CA LEU A 96 4.21 -4.22 -23.86
C LEU A 96 5.71 -4.47 -24.03
N PHE A 97 6.42 -4.91 -22.98
CA PHE A 97 7.84 -5.30 -22.99
C PHE A 97 8.78 -4.34 -23.75
N ILE A 98 8.46 -3.04 -23.80
CA ILE A 98 9.17 -2.03 -24.61
C ILE A 98 10.66 -1.97 -24.22
N ASN A 99 10.95 -2.06 -22.92
CA ASN A 99 12.28 -2.32 -22.43
C ASN A 99 12.22 -3.04 -21.06
N PRO A 100 13.31 -3.70 -20.63
CA PRO A 100 13.33 -4.46 -19.37
C PRO A 100 12.99 -3.61 -18.15
N PHE A 101 13.44 -2.35 -18.11
CA PHE A 101 13.19 -1.44 -16.99
C PHE A 101 11.70 -1.11 -16.83
N LEU A 102 11.00 -0.78 -17.92
CA LEU A 102 9.56 -0.51 -17.93
C LEU A 102 8.75 -1.75 -17.57
N ALA A 103 9.14 -2.93 -18.08
CA ALA A 103 8.51 -4.19 -17.71
C ALA A 103 8.70 -4.48 -16.20
N GLY A 104 9.89 -4.21 -15.66
CA GLY A 104 10.17 -4.31 -14.24
C GLY A 104 9.33 -3.35 -13.39
N ASN A 105 9.16 -2.10 -13.83
CA ASN A 105 8.25 -1.15 -13.19
C ASN A 105 6.81 -1.66 -13.23
N GLY A 106 6.37 -2.20 -14.37
CA GLY A 106 5.05 -2.79 -14.52
C GLY A 106 4.79 -3.92 -13.51
N LEU A 107 5.74 -4.86 -13.40
CA LEU A 107 5.66 -5.93 -12.41
C LEU A 107 5.67 -5.39 -10.98
N GLY A 108 6.52 -4.41 -10.67
CA GLY A 108 6.59 -3.79 -9.35
C GLY A 108 5.25 -3.17 -8.94
N VAL A 109 4.59 -2.44 -9.83
CA VAL A 109 3.25 -1.88 -9.59
C VAL A 109 2.21 -2.98 -9.36
N VAL A 110 2.25 -4.06 -10.14
CA VAL A 110 1.31 -5.18 -9.98
C VAL A 110 1.49 -5.88 -8.62
N ILE A 111 2.74 -6.13 -8.20
CA ILE A 111 3.04 -6.75 -6.91
C ILE A 111 2.53 -5.88 -5.75
N GLN A 112 2.80 -4.57 -5.78
CA GLN A 112 2.36 -3.66 -4.72
C GLN A 112 0.83 -3.50 -4.70
N GLY A 113 0.20 -3.36 -5.87
CA GLY A 113 -1.26 -3.29 -5.99
C GLY A 113 -1.96 -4.55 -5.51
N LEU A 114 -1.41 -5.74 -5.79
CA LEU A 114 -1.93 -7.01 -5.27
C LEU A 114 -1.86 -7.06 -3.75
N PHE A 115 -0.74 -6.65 -3.16
CA PHE A 115 -0.57 -6.61 -1.70
C PHE A 115 -1.61 -5.70 -1.04
N LEU A 116 -1.75 -4.46 -1.52
CA LEU A 116 -2.71 -3.48 -1.00
C LEU A 116 -4.15 -3.98 -1.14
N PHE A 117 -4.49 -4.58 -2.29
CA PHE A 117 -5.81 -5.17 -2.53
C PHE A 117 -6.16 -6.24 -1.48
N PHE A 118 -5.24 -7.17 -1.19
CA PHE A 118 -5.49 -8.19 -0.17
C PHE A 118 -5.54 -7.59 1.24
N ALA A 119 -4.67 -6.65 1.56
CA ALA A 119 -4.66 -5.96 2.85
C ALA A 119 -5.99 -5.23 3.11
N ASP A 120 -6.47 -4.46 2.13
CA ASP A 120 -7.73 -3.70 2.20
C ASP A 120 -8.94 -4.64 2.25
N LEU A 121 -8.96 -5.71 1.44
CA LEU A 121 -10.04 -6.69 1.45
C LEU A 121 -10.17 -7.41 2.80
N ILE A 122 -9.05 -7.79 3.41
CA ILE A 122 -9.03 -8.43 4.74
C ILE A 122 -9.55 -7.45 5.80
N HIS A 123 -9.08 -6.20 5.81
CA HIS A 123 -9.55 -5.19 6.75
C HIS A 123 -11.05 -4.88 6.58
N TYR A 124 -11.52 -4.76 5.35
CA TYR A 124 -12.93 -4.55 5.04
C TYR A 124 -13.80 -5.71 5.55
N ARG A 125 -13.41 -6.96 5.29
CA ARG A 125 -14.15 -8.14 5.76
C ARG A 125 -14.19 -8.23 7.28
N HIS A 126 -13.09 -7.94 7.97
CA HIS A 126 -13.08 -7.93 9.44
C HIS A 126 -13.99 -6.83 10.01
N LEU A 127 -13.94 -5.62 9.45
CA LEU A 127 -14.82 -4.53 9.89
C LEU A 127 -16.30 -4.81 9.60
N LYS A 128 -16.62 -5.48 8.48
CA LYS A 128 -17.98 -5.91 8.15
C LYS A 128 -18.50 -6.96 9.13
N ASN A 129 -17.69 -7.94 9.52
CA ASN A 129 -18.08 -8.98 10.47
C ASN A 129 -18.12 -8.52 11.94
N THR A 130 -17.63 -7.31 12.24
CA THR A 130 -17.72 -6.70 13.57
C THR A 130 -18.90 -5.73 13.68
N SER A 131 -19.94 -5.89 12.84
CA SER A 131 -21.20 -5.19 13.00
C SER A 131 -21.87 -5.61 14.32
N VAL A 132 -21.70 -4.76 15.33
CA VAL A 132 -22.72 -4.49 16.35
C VAL A 132 -23.96 -3.96 15.65
#